data_AF-A0A1I2FNR1-F1
#
_entry.id   AF-A0A1I2FNR1-F1
#
_cell.length_a   1.000
_cell.length_b   1.000
_cell.length_c   1.000
_cell.angle_alpha   90.00
_cell.angle_beta   90.00
_cell.angle_gamma   90.00
#
_symmetry.space_group_name_H-M   'P 1'
#
loop_
_entity.id
_entity.type
_entity.pdbx_description
1 polymer ?
#
loop_
_entity_poly.entity_id
_entity_poly.type
_entity_poly.pdbx_seq_one_letter_code
_entity_poly.pdbx_strand_id
1 'polypeptide(L)' 'MLLEQIISKSNVRQAYERVVANKGAAGVDGIGFLDFTSDVRVKWPLIKIQLGKGEYRPMAVKRVKIPKANGGVRLYP' A
#
# COMPACT_ATOMS: atom_id res chain seq x y z
N MET A 1 -20.85 5.72 -8.33
CA MET A 1 -20.19 6.57 -7.31
C MET A 1 -18.67 6.54 -7.49
N LEU A 2 -17.91 7.51 -6.96
CA LEU A 2 -16.44 7.57 -7.13
C LEU A 2 -15.72 6.37 -6.46
N LEU A 3 -16.18 5.93 -5.28
CA LEU A 3 -15.57 4.81 -4.55
C LEU A 3 -15.64 3.50 -5.35
N GLU A 4 -16.77 3.21 -6.00
CA GLU A 4 -16.96 2.01 -6.82
C GLU A 4 -15.97 1.97 -8.00
N GLN A 5 -15.67 3.13 -8.60
CA GLN A 5 -14.66 3.24 -9.65
C GLN A 5 -13.25 3.01 -9.09
N ILE A 6 -12.95 3.55 -7.90
CA ILE A 6 -11.67 3.35 -7.21
C ILE A 6 -11.43 1.87 -6.89
N ILE A 7 -12.43 1.16 -6.36
CA ILE A 7 -12.31 -0.27 -5.99
C ILE A 7 -12.66 -1.22 -7.14
N SER A 8 -12.84 -0.70 -8.35
CA SER A 8 -13.12 -1.51 -9.54
C SER A 8 -11.95 -2.46 -9.82
N LYS A 9 -12.25 -3.64 -10.35
CA LYS A 9 -11.25 -4.68 -10.64
C LYS A 9 -10.13 -4.17 -11.55
N SER A 10 -10.48 -3.38 -12.57
CA SER A 10 -9.52 -2.80 -13.52
C SER A 10 -8.62 -1.75 -12.87
N ASN A 11 -9.18 -0.87 -12.02
CA ASN A 11 -8.39 0.16 -11.34
C ASN A 11 -7.43 -0.46 -10.31
N VAL A 12 -7.93 -1.38 -9.49
CA VAL A 12 -7.12 -2.06 -8.47
C VAL A 12 -6.01 -2.90 -9.10
N ARG A 13 -6.27 -3.54 -10.24
CA ARG A 13 -5.24 -4.26 -10.99
C ARG A 13 -4.10 -3.33 -11.45
N GLN A 14 -4.43 -2.18 -12.03
CA GLN A 14 -3.42 -1.20 -12.45
C GLN A 14 -2.63 -0.64 -11.26
N ALA A 15 -3.31 -0.38 -10.14
CA ALA A 15 -2.64 0.06 -8.92
C ALA A 15 -1.68 -1.02 -8.38
N TYR A 16 -2.11 -2.27 -8.37
CA TYR A 16 -1.30 -3.41 -7.97
C TYR A 16 -0.03 -3.54 -8.83
N GLU A 17 -0.15 -3.48 -10.15
CA GLU A 17 0.98 -3.58 -11.08
C GLU A 17 2.02 -2.47 -10.84
N ARG A 18 1.58 -1.24 -10.57
CA ARG A 18 2.46 -0.12 -10.23
C ARG A 18 3.19 -0.33 -8.89
N VAL A 19 2.48 -0.82 -7.86
CA VAL A 19 3.09 -1.06 -6.54
C VAL A 19 4.16 -2.15 -6.62
N VAL A 20 3.88 -3.25 -7.33
CA VAL A 20 4.87 -4.33 -7.54
C VAL A 20 6.08 -3.82 -8.33
N ALA A 21 5.87 -3.00 -9.37
CA ALA A 21 6.95 -2.44 -10.18
C ALA A 21 7.88 -1.51 -9.37
N ASN A 22 7.35 -0.80 -8.37
CA ASN A 22 8.14 0.11 -7.54
C ASN A 22 9.17 -0.60 -6.64
N LYS A 23 9.00 -1.90 -6.34
CA LYS A 23 9.91 -2.70 -5.49
C LYS A 23 10.31 -1.99 -4.18
N GLY A 24 9.35 -1.27 -3.59
CA GLY A 24 9.58 -0.44 -2.41
C GLY A 24 9.93 -1.24 -1.16
N ALA A 25 10.48 -0.55 -0.16
CA ALA A 25 10.73 -1.13 1.15
C ALA A 25 9.41 -1.48 1.88
N ALA A 26 9.47 -2.51 2.72
CA ALA A 26 8.32 -2.94 3.52
C ALA A 26 7.88 -1.88 4.54
N GLY A 27 6.56 -1.83 4.77
CA GLY A 27 5.93 -0.98 5.77
C GLY A 27 6.10 -1.49 7.20
N VAL A 28 5.22 -1.04 8.10
CA VAL A 28 5.21 -1.47 9.51
C VAL A 28 4.86 -2.94 9.70
N ASP A 29 4.19 -3.54 8.72
CA ASP A 29 3.83 -4.96 8.66
C ASP A 29 5.00 -5.86 8.23
N GLY A 30 6.10 -5.28 7.75
CA GLY A 30 7.26 -6.03 7.29
C GLY A 30 7.05 -6.76 5.96
N ILE A 31 5.93 -6.54 5.26
CA ILE A 31 5.62 -7.25 4.02
C ILE A 31 6.41 -6.62 2.87
N GLY A 32 7.39 -7.37 2.37
CA GLY A 32 8.20 -6.98 1.21
C GLY A 32 7.49 -7.26 -0.11
N PHE A 33 8.06 -6.75 -1.20
CA PHE A 33 7.50 -6.92 -2.55
C PHE A 33 7.39 -8.39 -2.99
N LEU A 34 8.22 -9.29 -2.45
CA LEU A 34 8.19 -10.72 -2.74
C LEU A 34 6.91 -11.38 -2.20
N ASP A 35 6.51 -11.02 -0.98
CA ASP A 35 5.36 -11.62 -0.29
C ASP A 35 4.06 -10.86 -0.54
N PHE A 36 4.15 -9.61 -1.01
CA PHE A 36 3.02 -8.71 -1.25
C PHE A 36 1.92 -9.33 -2.11
N THR A 37 2.29 -10.09 -3.14
CA THR A 37 1.33 -10.73 -4.07
C THR A 37 0.41 -11.71 -3.34
N SER A 38 1.00 -12.56 -2.50
CA SER A 38 0.28 -13.58 -1.74
C SER A 38 -0.57 -12.94 -0.66
N ASP A 39 -0.01 -11.96 0.05
CA ASP A 39 -0.69 -11.25 1.14
C ASP A 39 -1.92 -10.47 0.66
N VAL A 40 -1.78 -9.66 -0.40
CA VAL A 40 -2.88 -8.89 -0.98
C VAL A 40 -4.00 -9.80 -1.46
N ARG A 41 -3.67 -10.95 -2.08
CA ARG A 41 -4.69 -11.89 -2.57
C ARG A 41 -5.56 -12.41 -1.43
N VAL A 42 -4.98 -12.66 -0.26
CA VAL A 42 -5.69 -13.14 0.93
C VAL A 42 -6.52 -12.02 1.57
N LYS A 43 -5.96 -10.81 1.72
CA LYS A 43 -6.62 -9.70 2.43
C LYS A 43 -7.63 -8.93 1.59
N TRP A 44 -7.48 -8.89 0.27
CA TRP A 44 -8.26 -8.03 -0.62
C TRP A 44 -9.78 -8.16 -0.48
N PRO A 45 -10.38 -9.37 -0.38
CA PRO A 45 -11.82 -9.50 -0.20
C PRO A 45 -12.33 -8.77 1.05
N LEU A 46 -11.61 -8.89 2.17
CA LEU A 46 -11.97 -8.23 3.43
C LEU A 46 -11.79 -6.70 3.32
N ILE A 47 -10.66 -6.25 2.79
CA ILE A 47 -10.37 -4.82 2.58
C ILE A 47 -11.45 -4.18 1.71
N LYS A 48 -11.87 -4.84 0.63
CA LYS A 48 -12.91 -4.34 -0.27
C LYS A 48 -14.25 -4.14 0.45
N ILE A 49 -14.65 -5.08 1.31
CA ILE A 49 -15.87 -4.97 2.12
C ILE A 49 -15.75 -3.80 3.10
N GLN A 50 -14.63 -3.68 3.81
CA GLN A 50 -14.40 -2.60 4.77
C GLN A 50 -14.38 -1.23 4.09
N LEU A 51 -13.79 -1.11 2.90
CA LEU A 51 -13.82 0.12 2.11
C LEU A 51 -15.25 0.48 1.71
N GLY A 52 -16.05 -0.50 1.25
CA GLY A 52 -17.45 -0.29 0.89
C GLY A 52 -18.34 0.16 2.06
N LYS A 53 -17.99 -0.25 3.29
CA LYS A 53 -18.67 0.15 4.53
C LYS A 53 -18.10 1.41 5.21
N GLY A 54 -16.96 1.93 4.74
CA GLY A 54 -16.25 3.03 5.41
C GLY A 54 -15.55 2.62 6.71
N GLU A 55 -15.33 1.32 6.93
CA GLU A 55 -14.74 0.76 8.17
C GLU A 55 -13.23 0.51 8.04
N TYR A 56 -12.68 0.62 6.83
CA TYR A 56 -11.26 0.36 6.59
C TYR A 56 -10.38 1.39 7.31
N ARG A 57 -9.44 0.91 8.13
CA ARG A 57 -8.41 1.74 8.77
C ARG A 57 -7.04 1.36 8.23
N PRO A 58 -6.34 2.27 7.53
CA PRO A 58 -5.00 1.99 7.04
C PRO A 58 -4.03 1.83 8.22
N MET A 59 -3.00 1.01 8.01
CA MET A 59 -1.90 0.88 8.98
C MET A 59 -1.07 2.17 9.02
N ALA A 60 -0.40 2.38 10.15
CA ALA A 60 0.55 3.48 10.30
C ALA A 60 1.67 3.37 9.26
N VAL A 61 2.17 4.51 8.79
CA VAL A 61 3.30 4.54 7.86
C VAL A 61 4.62 4.34 8.62
N LYS A 62 5.56 3.64 8.00
CA LYS A 62 6.88 3.36 8.59
C LYS A 62 7.82 4.53 8.34
N ARG A 63 8.18 5.22 9.43
CA ARG A 63 9.20 6.28 9.40
C ARG A 63 10.57 5.71 9.08
N VAL A 64 11.14 6.14 7.97
CA VAL A 64 12.53 5.83 7.59
C VAL A 64 13.35 7.12 7.54
N LYS A 65 14.48 7.13 8.23
CA LYS A 65 15.46 8.22 8.12
C LYS A 65 16.25 8.01 6.82
N ILE A 66 16.06 8.89 5.84
CA ILE A 66 16.85 8.88 4.61
C ILE A 66 17.88 10.02 4.69
N PRO A 67 19.18 9.71 4.74
CA PRO A 67 20.22 10.73 4.70
C PRO A 67 20.24 11.38 3.30
N LYS A 68 20.27 12.71 3.25
CA LYS A 68 20.49 13.46 2.00
C LYS A 68 21.99 13.64 1.77
N ALA A 69 22.38 13.74 0.50
CA ALA A 69 23.77 14.00 0.09
C ALA A 69 24.37 15.29 0.70
N ASN A 70 23.54 16.25 1.13
CA ASN A 70 23.97 17.57 1.60
C ASN A 70 23.96 17.68 3.15
N GLY A 71 23.96 16.56 3.88
CA GLY A 71 24.07 16.52 5.34
C GLY A 71 22.77 16.65 6.15
N GLY A 72 21.62 16.86 5.50
CA GLY A 72 20.30 16.87 6.15
C GLY A 72 19.60 15.51 6.14
N VAL A 73 18.69 15.26 7.09
CA VAL A 73 17.83 14.07 7.11
C VAL A 73 16.43 14.42 6.59
N ARG A 74 15.88 13.62 5.66
CA ARG A 74 14.46 13.68 5.34
C ARG A 74 13.73 12.61 6.12
N LEU A 75 12.80 13.02 6.98
CA LEU A 75 11.82 12.14 7.63
C LEU A 75 10.60 12.07 6.71
N TYR A 76 10.34 10.89 6.14
CA TYR A 76 9.01 10.59 5.64
C TYR A 76 8.20 9.92 6.77
N PRO A 77 6.89 10.22 6.90
CA PRO A 77 5.99 9.36 7.67
C PRO A 77 6.09 7.93 7.16
#